data_AF-A0A350KLI4-F1
#
_entry.id   AF-A0A350KLI4-F1
#
_cell.length_a   1.000
_cell.length_b   1.000
_cell.length_c   1.000
_cell.angle_alpha   90.00
_cell.angle_beta   90.00
_cell.angle_gamma   90.00
#
_symmetry.space_group_name_H-M   'P 1'
#
loop_
_entity.id
_entity.type
_entity.pdbx_description
1 polymer ?
#
loop_
_entity_poly.entity_id
_entity_poly.type
_entity_poly.pdbx_seq_one_letter_code
_entity_poly.pdbx_strand_id
1 'polypeptide(L)'
;STDAPAVFNILRTNGLYLNNPKLKSVLEYESGSNDPMAVILSVGAIANLTAGDGLSASNLIVMLILQMGLGTILGYGLGVLALAVLKKFSFVYQGLYPVFGVSVVCLIFSLTQLVGGSGYLALYIAGIVLGNASYPYKNPFVQFQSALSWVMQILMFLTLGLFVNPKELGGLFGTALSATVCLIMVARPLAVFVCLAKSEYTRGEKLFVSWAGLKGAVPIILATYPLMNHVEGAQELFNVIFFLVIVSVLLQGQTLASLARFLNLSHDTPTPEELREMGEPIGRPSGEGEPRIFISVKSAFSRLVMEIIRVLFVHVDWRIHDESEEAEMSDGRRRWNGIKRRGHAMLERIHAYCAETDKAEARRKADEEAERRKSDGKPMFVRFRHLDRDRK
;
A
#
# COMPACT_ATOMS: atom_id res chain seq x y z
N SER A 1 -10.83 4.66 -0.76
CA SER A 1 -9.42 4.79 -0.40
C SER A 1 -8.57 3.62 -0.90
N THR A 2 -7.35 3.94 -1.33
CA THR A 2 -6.28 3.06 -1.81
C THR A 2 -4.93 3.68 -1.44
N ASP A 3 -3.88 2.88 -1.23
CA ASP A 3 -2.57 3.32 -0.73
C ASP A 3 -1.45 3.14 -1.78
N ALA A 4 -1.19 4.19 -2.57
CA ALA A 4 -0.13 4.18 -3.58
C ALA A 4 1.29 4.16 -2.98
N PRO A 5 1.59 4.88 -1.87
CA PRO A 5 2.89 4.73 -1.20
C PRO A 5 3.24 3.26 -0.88
N ALA A 6 2.28 2.46 -0.41
CA ALA A 6 2.48 1.03 -0.18
C ALA A 6 2.82 0.27 -1.48
N VAL A 7 2.11 0.55 -2.58
CA VAL A 7 2.40 0.00 -3.91
C VAL A 7 3.84 0.27 -4.33
N PHE A 8 4.27 1.53 -4.30
CA PHE A 8 5.61 1.91 -4.75
C PHE A 8 6.70 1.37 -3.84
N ASN A 9 6.45 1.27 -2.53
CA ASN A 9 7.40 0.64 -1.63
C ASN A 9 7.57 -0.86 -1.94
N ILE A 10 6.48 -1.57 -2.28
CA ILE A 10 6.53 -2.98 -2.69
C ILE A 10 7.29 -3.15 -4.01
N LEU A 11 7.04 -2.29 -5.01
CA LEU A 11 7.77 -2.35 -6.28
C LEU A 11 9.27 -2.10 -6.06
N ARG A 12 9.61 -1.03 -5.34
CA ARG A 12 11.00 -0.65 -5.04
C ARG A 12 11.75 -1.72 -4.23
N THR A 13 11.10 -2.32 -3.22
CA THR A 13 11.71 -3.42 -2.44
C THR A 13 11.92 -4.70 -3.25
N ASN A 14 11.26 -4.84 -4.40
CA ASN A 14 11.51 -5.92 -5.37
C ASN A 14 12.39 -5.48 -6.56
N GLY A 15 13.01 -4.29 -6.48
CA GLY A 15 13.88 -3.75 -7.52
C GLY A 15 13.15 -3.35 -8.81
N LEU A 16 11.83 -3.11 -8.74
CA LEU A 16 11.00 -2.82 -9.90
C LEU A 16 10.62 -1.34 -9.97
N TYR A 17 10.73 -0.78 -11.17
CA TYR A 17 10.34 0.58 -11.51
C TYR A 17 9.38 0.56 -12.69
N LEU A 18 8.35 1.41 -12.70
CA LEU A 18 7.33 1.40 -13.75
C LEU A 18 7.86 2.05 -15.04
N ASN A 19 7.58 1.44 -16.19
CA ASN A 19 8.06 1.90 -17.49
C ASN A 19 7.38 3.21 -17.95
N ASN A 20 6.13 3.43 -17.52
CA ASN A 20 5.35 4.60 -17.90
C ASN A 20 5.25 5.58 -16.72
N PRO A 21 5.89 6.77 -16.79
CA PRO A 21 5.81 7.76 -15.71
C PRO A 21 4.38 8.27 -15.49
N LYS A 22 3.55 8.31 -16.52
CA LYS A 22 2.12 8.70 -16.39
C LYS A 22 1.34 7.72 -15.50
N LEU A 23 1.76 6.45 -15.45
CA LEU A 23 1.13 5.44 -14.61
C LEU A 23 1.42 5.69 -13.12
N LYS A 24 2.67 6.06 -12.79
CA LYS A 24 3.07 6.48 -11.44
C LYS A 24 2.21 7.67 -10.99
N SER A 25 2.16 8.73 -11.79
CA SER A 25 1.40 9.94 -11.45
C SER A 25 -0.10 9.70 -11.29
N VAL A 26 -0.70 8.83 -12.11
CA VAL A 26 -2.13 8.49 -11.96
C VAL A 26 -2.40 7.72 -10.68
N LEU A 27 -1.55 6.76 -10.30
CA LEU A 27 -1.72 6.01 -9.05
C LEU A 27 -1.56 6.91 -7.82
N GLU A 28 -0.59 7.82 -7.84
CA GLU A 28 -0.40 8.82 -6.78
C GLU A 28 -1.60 9.77 -6.66
N TYR A 29 -2.10 10.26 -7.79
CA TYR A 29 -3.27 11.12 -7.84
C TYR A 29 -4.53 10.41 -7.37
N GLU A 30 -4.75 9.17 -7.82
CA GLU A 30 -5.91 8.38 -7.43
C GLU A 30 -5.90 8.10 -5.93
N SER A 31 -4.78 7.64 -5.38
CA SER A 31 -4.64 7.36 -3.95
C SER A 31 -4.84 8.61 -3.11
N GLY A 32 -4.18 9.72 -3.45
CA GLY A 32 -4.27 10.96 -2.69
C GLY A 32 -5.66 11.62 -2.71
N SER A 33 -6.37 11.56 -3.85
CA SER A 33 -7.71 12.15 -3.98
C SER A 33 -8.83 11.29 -3.39
N ASN A 34 -8.69 9.97 -3.44
CA ASN A 34 -9.70 9.02 -2.97
C ASN A 34 -9.84 9.01 -1.44
N ASP A 35 -8.79 9.38 -0.70
CA ASP A 35 -8.80 9.34 0.76
C ASP A 35 -9.75 10.38 1.38
N PRO A 36 -9.63 11.69 1.09
CA PRO A 36 -10.62 12.68 1.54
C PRO A 36 -12.03 12.37 1.04
N MET A 37 -12.16 11.90 -0.21
CA MET A 37 -13.46 11.57 -0.79
C MET A 37 -14.15 10.43 -0.04
N ALA A 38 -13.39 9.40 0.35
CA ALA A 38 -13.92 8.29 1.13
C ALA A 38 -14.44 8.75 2.50
N VAL A 39 -13.74 9.68 3.16
CA VAL A 39 -14.22 10.26 4.43
C VAL A 39 -15.55 10.97 4.24
N ILE A 40 -15.64 11.87 3.24
CA ILE A 40 -16.84 12.67 2.95
C ILE A 40 -18.03 11.73 2.68
N LEU A 41 -17.84 10.71 1.84
CA LEU A 41 -18.89 9.75 1.51
C LEU A 41 -19.32 8.91 2.72
N SER A 42 -18.37 8.44 3.54
CA SER A 42 -18.68 7.65 4.74
C SER A 42 -19.48 8.48 5.76
N VAL A 43 -19.03 9.70 6.06
CA VAL A 43 -19.73 10.60 7.01
C VAL A 43 -21.11 10.98 6.46
N GLY A 44 -21.21 11.29 5.17
CA GLY A 44 -22.48 11.58 4.52
C GLY A 44 -23.46 10.41 4.57
N ALA A 45 -22.98 9.19 4.31
CA ALA A 45 -23.79 7.98 4.41
C ALA A 45 -24.32 7.77 5.84
N ILE A 46 -23.45 7.90 6.85
CA ILE A 46 -23.84 7.79 8.26
C ILE A 46 -24.89 8.85 8.61
N ALA A 47 -24.65 10.11 8.24
CA ALA A 47 -25.59 11.21 8.52
C ALA A 47 -26.98 10.94 7.93
N ASN A 48 -27.05 10.37 6.73
CA ASN A 48 -28.33 10.01 6.09
C ASN A 48 -29.00 8.82 6.77
N LEU A 49 -28.23 7.81 7.20
CA LEU A 49 -28.77 6.67 7.95
C LEU A 49 -29.35 7.09 9.30
N THR A 50 -28.72 8.06 9.98
CA THR A 50 -29.17 8.54 11.29
C THR A 50 -30.31 9.55 11.24
N ALA A 51 -30.50 10.26 10.11
CA ALA A 51 -31.47 11.34 9.99
C ALA A 51 -32.93 10.85 9.85
N GLY A 52 -33.18 9.57 9.57
CA GLY A 52 -34.52 8.99 9.49
C GLY A 52 -35.38 9.40 8.27
N ASP A 53 -35.04 10.48 7.57
CA ASP A 53 -35.80 11.04 6.43
C ASP A 53 -35.53 10.38 5.06
N GLY A 54 -34.85 9.23 5.03
CA GLY A 54 -34.48 8.53 3.80
C GLY A 54 -33.28 9.17 3.07
N LEU A 55 -32.73 8.44 2.09
CA LEU A 55 -31.55 8.85 1.33
C LEU A 55 -31.89 10.01 0.37
N SER A 56 -31.68 11.24 0.81
CA SER A 56 -31.76 12.41 -0.07
C SER A 56 -30.46 12.58 -0.84
N ALA A 57 -30.42 12.01 -2.06
CA ALA A 57 -29.28 12.13 -2.96
C ALA A 57 -28.88 13.60 -3.22
N SER A 58 -29.86 14.52 -3.25
CA SER A 58 -29.60 15.95 -3.40
C SER A 58 -28.82 16.52 -2.22
N ASN A 59 -29.17 16.13 -0.99
CA ASN A 59 -28.47 16.61 0.21
C ASN A 59 -27.03 16.09 0.27
N LEU A 60 -26.81 14.83 -0.12
CA LEU A 60 -25.47 14.26 -0.24
C LEU A 60 -24.62 15.02 -1.27
N ILE A 61 -25.18 15.33 -2.44
CA ILE A 61 -24.46 16.09 -3.48
C ILE A 61 -24.12 17.50 -2.99
N VAL A 62 -25.07 18.20 -2.37
CA VAL A 62 -24.84 19.55 -1.81
C VAL A 62 -23.77 19.51 -0.72
N MET A 63 -23.85 18.55 0.20
CA MET A 63 -22.85 18.36 1.26
C MET A 63 -21.46 18.12 0.67
N LEU A 64 -21.37 17.26 -0.34
CA LEU A 64 -20.12 16.93 -1.03
C LEU A 64 -19.53 18.16 -1.72
N ILE A 65 -20.34 18.92 -2.46
CA ILE A 65 -19.89 20.15 -3.13
C ILE A 65 -19.40 21.18 -2.10
N LEU A 66 -20.13 21.38 -0.99
CA LEU A 66 -19.72 22.30 0.06
C LEU A 66 -18.44 21.86 0.76
N GLN A 67 -18.35 20.59 1.17
CA GLN A 67 -17.16 20.07 1.86
C GLN A 67 -15.92 20.08 0.96
N MET A 68 -16.07 19.72 -0.32
CA MET A 68 -14.97 19.77 -1.28
C MET A 68 -14.60 21.21 -1.64
N GLY A 69 -15.58 22.08 -1.88
CA GLY A 69 -15.36 23.48 -2.22
C GLY A 69 -14.65 24.24 -1.10
N LEU A 70 -15.20 24.20 0.10
CA LEU A 70 -14.59 24.85 1.28
C LEU A 70 -13.24 24.22 1.64
N GLY A 71 -13.13 22.89 1.58
CA GLY A 71 -11.86 22.19 1.81
C GLY A 71 -10.77 22.62 0.82
N THR A 72 -11.11 22.78 -0.47
CA THR A 72 -10.17 23.23 -1.49
C THR A 72 -9.78 24.70 -1.28
N ILE A 73 -10.75 25.59 -1.06
CA ILE A 73 -10.51 27.03 -0.88
C ILE A 73 -9.65 27.28 0.35
N LEU A 74 -10.01 26.68 1.49
CA LEU A 74 -9.28 26.86 2.75
C LEU A 74 -7.93 26.15 2.72
N GLY A 75 -7.84 24.94 2.16
CA GLY A 75 -6.57 24.23 1.99
C GLY A 75 -5.57 25.01 1.14
N TYR A 76 -6.02 25.55 0.00
CA TYR A 76 -5.18 26.39 -0.84
C TYR A 76 -4.80 27.70 -0.13
N GLY A 77 -5.78 28.43 0.43
CA GLY A 77 -5.54 29.72 1.08
C GLY A 77 -4.60 29.60 2.29
N LEU A 78 -4.85 28.65 3.18
CA LEU A 78 -4.02 28.41 4.36
C LEU A 78 -2.67 27.80 4.01
N GLY A 79 -2.59 26.96 2.96
CA GLY A 79 -1.32 26.45 2.44
C GLY A 79 -0.43 27.55 1.87
N VAL A 80 -1.00 28.48 1.10
CA VAL A 80 -0.29 29.67 0.59
C VAL A 80 0.13 30.58 1.74
N LEU A 81 -0.72 30.75 2.76
CA LEU A 81 -0.37 31.52 3.96
C LEU A 81 0.81 30.88 4.71
N ALA A 82 0.79 29.56 4.93
CA ALA A 82 1.88 28.83 5.56
C ALA A 82 3.19 28.97 4.77
N LEU A 83 3.11 28.91 3.43
CA LEU A 83 4.25 29.13 2.55
C LEU A 83 4.79 30.56 2.65
N ALA A 84 3.91 31.56 2.71
CA ALA A 84 4.30 32.96 2.88
C ALA A 84 5.04 33.17 4.21
N VAL A 85 4.59 32.52 5.28
CA VAL A 85 5.27 32.54 6.59
C VAL A 85 6.66 31.91 6.47
N LEU A 86 6.79 30.72 5.86
CA LEU A 86 8.08 30.04 5.68
C LEU A 86 9.09 30.83 4.82
N LYS A 87 8.60 31.60 3.86
CA LYS A 87 9.46 32.44 3.01
C LYS A 87 9.86 33.75 3.67
N LYS A 88 8.95 34.35 4.45
CA LYS A 88 9.16 35.67 5.07
C LYS A 88 9.93 35.58 6.38
N PHE A 89 9.67 34.56 7.18
CA PHE A 89 10.27 34.38 8.49
C PHE A 89 11.31 33.27 8.42
N SER A 90 12.59 33.65 8.41
CA SER A 90 13.69 32.72 8.63
C SER A 90 13.74 32.36 10.11
N PHE A 91 13.28 31.18 10.48
CA PHE A 91 13.43 30.71 11.86
C PHE A 91 14.91 30.58 12.22
N VAL A 92 15.27 31.06 13.42
CA VAL A 92 16.64 31.06 13.95
C VAL A 92 17.17 29.65 14.12
N TYR A 93 16.32 28.72 14.57
CA TYR A 93 16.67 27.31 14.78
C TYR A 93 16.00 26.41 13.74
N GLN A 94 16.78 25.53 13.12
CA GLN A 94 16.30 24.59 12.10
C GLN A 94 15.21 23.64 12.63
N GLY A 95 15.25 23.30 13.92
CA GLY A 95 14.23 22.45 14.56
C GLY A 95 12.83 23.06 14.62
N LEU A 96 12.69 24.38 14.43
CA LEU A 96 11.38 25.05 14.44
C LEU A 96 10.57 24.78 13.17
N TYR A 97 11.21 24.43 12.04
CA TYR A 97 10.52 24.12 10.79
C TYR A 97 9.62 22.87 10.92
N PRO A 98 10.12 21.72 11.44
CA PRO A 98 9.29 20.57 11.81
C PRO A 98 8.07 20.90 12.69
N VAL A 99 8.30 21.65 13.78
CA VAL A 99 7.26 22.02 14.74
C VAL A 99 6.21 22.89 14.07
N PHE A 100 6.63 23.86 13.25
CA PHE A 100 5.74 24.66 12.43
C PHE A 100 4.86 23.79 11.53
N GLY A 101 5.43 22.76 10.91
CA GLY A 101 4.67 21.84 10.06
C GLY A 101 3.55 21.12 10.81
N VAL A 102 3.82 20.60 12.01
CA VAL A 102 2.79 19.95 12.85
C VAL A 102 1.69 20.95 13.23
N SER A 103 2.07 22.17 13.63
CA SER A 103 1.11 23.22 13.94
C SER A 103 0.25 23.61 12.74
N VAL A 104 0.83 23.71 11.54
CA VAL A 104 0.11 24.01 10.30
C VAL A 104 -0.89 22.89 9.98
N VAL A 105 -0.51 21.62 10.14
CA VAL A 105 -1.42 20.49 9.94
C VAL A 105 -2.61 20.59 10.90
N CYS A 106 -2.36 20.78 12.20
CA CYS A 106 -3.45 20.91 13.18
C CYS A 106 -4.37 22.12 12.90
N LEU A 107 -3.78 23.27 12.53
CA LEU A 107 -4.54 24.50 12.24
C LEU A 107 -5.39 24.38 10.99
N ILE A 108 -4.82 23.91 9.87
CA ILE A 108 -5.55 23.76 8.60
C ILE A 108 -6.71 22.79 8.79
N PHE A 109 -6.46 21.66 9.44
CA PHE A 109 -7.50 20.67 9.71
C PHE A 109 -8.64 21.27 10.55
N SER A 110 -8.29 21.87 11.69
CA SER A 110 -9.28 22.38 12.65
C SER A 110 -10.10 23.55 12.08
N LEU A 111 -9.43 24.54 11.47
CA LEU A 111 -10.13 25.70 10.89
C LEU A 111 -11.05 25.29 9.74
N THR A 112 -10.61 24.38 8.88
CA THR A 112 -11.44 23.89 7.78
C THR A 112 -12.66 23.14 8.29
N GLN A 113 -12.47 22.28 9.30
CA GLN A 113 -13.55 21.51 9.90
C GLN A 113 -14.60 22.41 10.57
N LEU A 114 -14.16 23.49 11.26
CA LEU A 114 -15.07 24.46 11.90
C LEU A 114 -15.95 25.20 10.90
N VAL A 115 -15.45 25.47 9.70
CA VAL A 115 -16.21 26.14 8.62
C VAL A 115 -17.12 25.14 7.86
N GLY A 116 -17.04 23.85 8.19
CA GLY A 116 -17.82 22.79 7.52
C GLY A 116 -17.19 22.27 6.22
N GLY A 117 -15.91 22.57 5.98
CA GLY A 117 -15.13 21.98 4.88
C GLY A 117 -14.50 20.63 5.26
N SER A 118 -14.04 19.86 4.28
CA SER A 118 -13.27 18.64 4.55
C SER A 118 -11.84 18.98 4.97
N GLY A 119 -11.53 18.81 6.27
CA GLY A 119 -10.18 19.02 6.81
C GLY A 119 -9.12 18.13 6.17
N TYR A 120 -9.47 16.89 5.82
CA TYR A 120 -8.57 15.96 5.10
C TYR A 120 -8.21 16.47 3.71
N LEU A 121 -9.19 16.97 2.95
CA LEU A 121 -8.95 17.54 1.62
C LEU A 121 -8.11 18.81 1.73
N ALA A 122 -8.40 19.68 2.71
CA ALA A 122 -7.64 20.90 2.92
C ALA A 122 -6.16 20.61 3.21
N LEU A 123 -5.86 19.60 4.03
CA LEU A 123 -4.49 19.14 4.28
C LEU A 123 -3.81 18.60 3.02
N TYR A 124 -4.53 17.82 2.21
CA TYR A 124 -4.00 17.30 0.96
C TYR A 124 -3.61 18.44 0.01
N ILE A 125 -4.50 19.42 -0.20
CA ILE A 125 -4.24 20.59 -1.05
C ILE A 125 -3.09 21.44 -0.49
N ALA A 126 -3.07 21.69 0.82
CA ALA A 126 -1.99 22.43 1.47
C ALA A 126 -0.63 21.69 1.32
N GLY A 127 -0.64 20.37 1.43
CA GLY A 127 0.51 19.50 1.18
C GLY A 127 1.03 19.61 -0.24
N ILE A 128 0.16 19.68 -1.24
CA ILE A 128 0.55 19.93 -2.65
C ILE A 128 1.18 21.32 -2.80
N VAL A 129 0.57 22.36 -2.22
CA VAL A 129 1.08 23.74 -2.29
C VAL A 129 2.48 23.85 -1.69
N LEU A 130 2.68 23.31 -0.48
CA LEU A 130 3.97 23.30 0.19
C LEU A 130 4.96 22.37 -0.53
N GLY A 131 4.53 21.18 -0.92
CA GLY A 131 5.35 20.19 -1.62
C GLY A 131 5.91 20.69 -2.95
N ASN A 132 5.16 21.52 -3.68
CA ASN A 132 5.59 22.08 -4.97
C ASN A 132 6.37 23.39 -4.84
N ALA A 133 6.39 24.01 -3.67
CA ALA A 133 7.10 25.27 -3.46
C ALA A 133 8.56 25.07 -3.05
N SER A 134 9.37 26.10 -3.30
CA SER A 134 10.74 26.22 -2.79
C SER A 134 10.78 27.18 -1.60
N TYR A 135 11.31 26.72 -0.46
CA TYR A 135 11.49 27.49 0.77
C TYR A 135 12.70 26.94 1.57
N PRO A 136 13.29 27.72 2.48
CA PRO A 136 14.43 27.29 3.29
C PRO A 136 14.12 26.02 4.08
N TYR A 137 15.11 25.12 4.21
CA TYR A 137 15.00 23.89 5.01
C TYR A 137 13.83 22.95 4.64
N LYS A 138 13.39 22.96 3.38
CA LYS A 138 12.37 22.04 2.85
C LYS A 138 12.71 20.56 3.08
N ASN A 139 13.95 20.14 2.84
CA ASN A 139 14.34 18.74 2.96
C ASN A 139 14.18 18.21 4.39
N PRO A 140 14.76 18.84 5.44
CA PRO A 140 14.50 18.46 6.83
C PRO A 140 13.01 18.50 7.20
N PHE A 141 12.27 19.50 6.72
CA PHE A 141 10.82 19.61 6.96
C PHE A 141 10.05 18.39 6.42
N VAL A 142 10.27 18.05 5.15
CA VAL A 142 9.59 16.92 4.50
C VAL A 142 9.99 15.58 5.12
N GLN A 143 11.28 15.41 5.44
CA GLN A 143 11.76 14.19 6.10
C GLN A 143 11.12 13.99 7.47
N PHE A 144 10.97 15.06 8.26
CA PHE A 144 10.30 14.99 9.55
C PHE A 144 8.82 14.61 9.41
N GLN A 145 8.09 15.27 8.51
CA GLN A 145 6.67 14.96 8.25
C GLN A 145 6.50 13.51 7.75
N SER A 146 7.41 13.05 6.88
CA SER A 146 7.44 11.66 6.42
C SER A 146 7.67 10.70 7.58
N ALA A 147 8.66 10.95 8.45
CA ALA A 147 8.91 10.11 9.62
C ALA A 147 7.71 10.07 10.58
N LEU A 148 7.07 11.22 10.81
CA LEU A 148 5.87 11.31 11.64
C LEU A 148 4.71 10.51 11.03
N SER A 149 4.50 10.60 9.71
CA SER A 149 3.50 9.80 8.99
C SER A 149 3.72 8.29 9.20
N TRP A 150 4.96 7.82 9.10
CA TRP A 150 5.31 6.42 9.36
C TRP A 150 4.99 6.00 10.81
N VAL A 151 5.33 6.82 11.79
CA VAL A 151 5.01 6.54 13.20
C VAL A 151 3.50 6.46 13.42
N MET A 152 2.74 7.41 12.87
CA MET A 152 1.27 7.42 12.97
C MET A 152 0.65 6.22 12.25
N GLN A 153 1.23 5.80 11.12
CA GLN A 153 0.79 4.62 10.40
C GLN A 153 0.98 3.33 11.18
N ILE A 154 2.14 3.14 11.82
CA ILE A 154 2.41 2.00 12.70
C ILE A 154 1.46 2.01 13.89
N LEU A 155 1.32 3.17 14.56
CA LEU A 155 0.44 3.33 15.71
C LEU A 155 -1.02 2.99 15.37
N MET A 156 -1.49 3.48 14.23
CA MET A 156 -2.83 3.19 13.72
C MET A 156 -3.03 1.69 13.47
N PHE A 157 -2.14 1.03 12.72
CA PHE A 157 -2.29 -0.41 12.45
C PHE A 157 -2.22 -1.25 13.72
N LEU A 158 -1.35 -0.90 14.67
CA LEU A 158 -1.27 -1.56 15.97
C LEU A 158 -2.57 -1.40 16.75
N THR A 159 -3.09 -0.17 16.83
CA THR A 159 -4.32 0.14 17.58
C THR A 159 -5.53 -0.57 16.97
N LEU A 160 -5.65 -0.55 15.64
CA LEU A 160 -6.74 -1.22 14.93
C LEU A 160 -6.64 -2.74 15.02
N GLY A 161 -5.43 -3.31 14.99
CA GLY A 161 -5.22 -4.74 15.23
C GLY A 161 -5.62 -5.17 16.64
N LEU A 162 -5.38 -4.33 17.65
CA LEU A 162 -5.84 -4.55 19.03
C LEU A 162 -7.36 -4.42 19.18
N PHE A 163 -8.01 -3.65 18.31
CA PHE A 163 -9.44 -3.40 18.35
C PHE A 163 -10.28 -4.56 17.81
N VAL A 164 -9.68 -5.45 17.01
CA VAL A 164 -10.37 -6.57 16.35
C VAL A 164 -10.49 -7.77 17.27
N ASN A 165 -11.67 -8.39 17.32
CA ASN A 165 -11.91 -9.63 18.05
C ASN A 165 -11.79 -10.85 17.10
N PRO A 166 -10.75 -11.71 17.23
CA PRO A 166 -10.57 -12.89 16.38
C PRO A 166 -11.73 -13.90 16.44
N LYS A 167 -12.47 -13.94 17.56
CA LYS A 167 -13.55 -14.90 17.75
C LYS A 167 -14.79 -14.57 16.90
N GLU A 168 -15.04 -13.30 16.65
CA GLU A 168 -16.17 -12.81 15.83
C GLU A 168 -15.90 -12.97 14.33
N LEU A 169 -14.63 -13.06 13.93
CA LEU A 169 -14.22 -13.21 12.54
C LEU A 169 -14.61 -14.58 11.93
N GLY A 170 -14.72 -15.62 12.76
CA GLY A 170 -15.00 -16.99 12.28
C GLY A 170 -16.38 -17.11 11.62
N GLY A 171 -17.42 -16.49 12.21
CA GLY A 171 -18.79 -16.54 11.67
C GLY A 171 -18.98 -15.70 10.41
N LEU A 172 -18.23 -14.60 10.28
CA LEU A 172 -18.33 -13.65 9.15
C LEU A 172 -17.37 -13.99 8.00
N PHE A 173 -16.56 -15.03 8.15
CA PHE A 173 -15.46 -15.34 7.24
C PHE A 173 -15.91 -15.50 5.79
N GLY A 174 -16.98 -16.27 5.54
CA GLY A 174 -17.51 -16.51 4.19
C GLY A 174 -18.02 -15.23 3.52
N THR A 175 -18.75 -14.40 4.28
CA THR A 175 -19.27 -13.11 3.81
C THR A 175 -18.13 -12.12 3.53
N ALA A 176 -17.16 -12.02 4.44
CA ALA A 176 -16.01 -11.13 4.29
C ALA A 176 -15.11 -11.53 3.10
N LEU A 177 -14.88 -12.83 2.91
CA LEU A 177 -14.10 -13.35 1.79
C LEU A 177 -14.79 -13.12 0.45
N SER A 178 -16.08 -13.45 0.34
CA SER A 178 -16.85 -13.25 -0.89
C SER A 178 -16.94 -11.77 -1.27
N ALA A 179 -17.19 -10.88 -0.30
CA ALA A 179 -17.18 -9.43 -0.51
C ALA A 179 -15.79 -8.94 -0.96
N THR A 180 -14.72 -9.42 -0.34
CA THR A 180 -13.34 -9.05 -0.70
C THR A 180 -12.99 -9.48 -2.11
N VAL A 181 -13.28 -10.73 -2.48
CA VAL A 181 -13.03 -11.26 -3.81
C VAL A 181 -13.85 -10.50 -4.85
N CYS A 182 -15.13 -10.23 -4.58
CA CYS A 182 -15.97 -9.43 -5.47
C CYS A 182 -15.42 -8.01 -5.67
N LEU A 183 -14.98 -7.36 -4.60
CA LEU A 183 -14.42 -6.01 -4.67
C LEU A 183 -13.11 -5.96 -5.45
N ILE A 184 -12.21 -6.93 -5.24
CA ILE A 184 -10.89 -6.98 -5.89
C ILE A 184 -11.00 -7.45 -7.35
N MET A 185 -11.79 -8.48 -7.64
CA MET A 185 -11.84 -9.13 -8.96
C MET A 185 -12.89 -8.55 -9.89
N VAL A 186 -13.94 -7.91 -9.35
CA VAL A 186 -15.07 -7.42 -10.16
C VAL A 186 -15.19 -5.91 -10.04
N ALA A 187 -15.49 -5.39 -8.84
CA ALA A 187 -15.85 -3.98 -8.68
C ALA A 187 -14.69 -3.04 -9.09
N ARG A 188 -13.46 -3.37 -8.68
CA ARG A 188 -12.28 -2.55 -8.96
C ARG A 188 -11.90 -2.57 -10.45
N PRO A 189 -11.74 -3.74 -11.12
CA PRO A 189 -11.55 -3.77 -12.57
C PRO A 189 -12.67 -3.08 -13.33
N LEU A 190 -13.93 -3.31 -12.98
CA LEU A 190 -15.05 -2.67 -13.67
C LEU A 190 -14.96 -1.14 -13.57
N ALA A 191 -14.75 -0.60 -12.36
CA ALA A 191 -14.61 0.85 -12.16
C ALA A 191 -13.44 1.43 -12.95
N VAL A 192 -12.27 0.78 -12.90
CA VAL A 192 -11.06 1.24 -13.60
C VAL A 192 -11.25 1.19 -15.11
N PHE A 193 -11.79 0.10 -15.66
CA PHE A 193 -12.03 -0.02 -17.10
C PHE A 193 -13.07 0.96 -17.62
N VAL A 194 -14.12 1.27 -16.84
CA VAL A 194 -15.11 2.28 -17.19
C VAL A 194 -14.48 3.68 -17.17
N CYS A 195 -13.76 4.04 -16.11
CA CYS A 195 -13.13 5.35 -15.99
C CYS A 195 -12.02 5.58 -17.04
N LEU A 196 -11.27 4.53 -17.38
CA LEU A 196 -10.18 4.58 -18.36
C LEU A 196 -10.61 4.12 -19.75
N ALA A 197 -11.91 3.95 -20.02
CA ALA A 197 -12.41 3.45 -21.30
C ALA A 197 -11.91 4.30 -22.49
N LYS A 198 -11.91 5.63 -22.33
CA LYS A 198 -11.50 6.61 -23.35
C LYS A 198 -10.03 7.05 -23.28
N SER A 199 -9.24 6.41 -22.43
CA SER A 199 -7.82 6.76 -22.23
C SER A 199 -6.89 5.97 -23.16
N GLU A 200 -5.70 6.51 -23.38
CA GLU A 200 -4.62 5.93 -24.21
C GLU A 200 -3.90 4.73 -23.54
N TYR A 201 -4.26 4.37 -22.30
CA TYR A 201 -3.61 3.27 -21.59
C TYR A 201 -3.90 1.92 -22.24
N THR A 202 -2.90 1.05 -22.27
CA THR A 202 -2.99 -0.33 -22.74
C THR A 202 -3.86 -1.16 -21.79
N ARG A 203 -4.36 -2.32 -22.28
CA ARG A 203 -5.13 -3.25 -21.44
C ARG A 203 -4.31 -3.77 -20.25
N GLY A 204 -3.00 -3.96 -20.44
CA GLY A 204 -2.07 -4.34 -19.37
C GLY A 204 -1.98 -3.26 -18.30
N GLU A 205 -1.84 -1.99 -18.69
CA GLU A 205 -1.82 -0.87 -17.73
C GLU A 205 -3.14 -0.74 -16.98
N LYS A 206 -4.30 -0.86 -17.65
CA LYS A 206 -5.61 -0.82 -16.97
C LYS A 206 -5.78 -1.97 -15.97
N LEU A 207 -5.33 -3.18 -16.33
CA LEU A 207 -5.34 -4.32 -15.42
C LEU A 207 -4.41 -4.09 -14.22
N PHE A 208 -3.23 -3.53 -14.46
CA PHE A 208 -2.29 -3.19 -13.40
C PHE A 208 -2.86 -2.14 -12.44
N VAL A 209 -3.46 -1.05 -12.94
CA VAL A 209 -4.15 -0.04 -12.10
C VAL A 209 -5.28 -0.67 -11.28
N SER A 210 -6.02 -1.60 -11.88
CA SER A 210 -7.07 -2.34 -11.19
C SER A 210 -6.50 -3.16 -10.02
N TRP A 211 -5.37 -3.84 -10.24
CA TRP A 211 -4.73 -4.69 -9.24
C TRP A 211 -3.95 -3.92 -8.17
N ALA A 212 -3.33 -2.80 -8.57
CA ALA A 212 -2.55 -1.92 -7.71
C ALA A 212 -3.39 -1.12 -6.70
N GLY A 213 -4.72 -1.32 -6.68
CA GLY A 213 -5.62 -0.72 -5.68
C GLY A 213 -5.49 -1.35 -4.29
N LEU A 214 -4.28 -1.40 -3.73
CA LEU A 214 -4.02 -1.85 -2.37
C LEU A 214 -4.86 -1.05 -1.39
N LYS A 215 -5.59 -1.75 -0.53
CA LYS A 215 -6.39 -1.11 0.51
C LYS A 215 -5.46 -0.75 1.66
N GLY A 216 -5.35 0.55 1.91
CA GLY A 216 -4.59 1.09 3.03
C GLY A 216 -5.35 0.99 4.34
N ALA A 217 -4.92 1.78 5.31
CA ALA A 217 -5.53 1.83 6.63
C ALA A 217 -6.78 2.72 6.72
N VAL A 218 -6.94 3.67 5.80
CA VAL A 218 -8.07 4.63 5.80
C VAL A 218 -9.43 3.94 5.85
N PRO A 219 -9.75 2.88 5.06
CA PRO A 219 -11.03 2.17 5.20
C PRO A 219 -11.32 1.67 6.62
N ILE A 220 -10.29 1.22 7.35
CA ILE A 220 -10.46 0.70 8.71
C ILE A 220 -10.78 1.85 9.68
N ILE A 221 -10.08 2.99 9.57
CA ILE A 221 -10.44 4.19 10.35
C ILE A 221 -11.87 4.62 10.00
N LEU A 222 -12.23 4.61 8.72
CA LEU A 222 -13.58 4.99 8.31
C LEU A 222 -14.66 4.08 8.91
N ALA A 223 -14.33 2.81 9.13
CA ALA A 223 -15.23 1.86 9.78
C ALA A 223 -15.41 2.13 11.30
N THR A 224 -14.56 2.94 11.93
CA THR A 224 -14.78 3.34 13.33
C THR A 224 -15.86 4.42 13.45
N TYR A 225 -16.14 5.20 12.40
CA TYR A 225 -17.19 6.23 12.47
C TYR A 225 -18.59 5.65 12.72
N PRO A 226 -19.07 4.62 11.98
CA PRO A 226 -20.34 3.98 12.30
C PRO A 226 -20.36 3.40 13.73
N LEU A 227 -19.23 2.87 14.19
CA LEU A 227 -19.11 2.27 15.51
C LEU A 227 -19.21 3.31 16.63
N MET A 228 -18.57 4.48 16.45
CA MET A 228 -18.67 5.62 17.37
C MET A 228 -20.07 6.24 17.40
N ASN A 229 -20.82 6.11 16.29
CA ASN A 229 -22.21 6.57 16.20
C ASN A 229 -23.21 5.48 16.61
N HIS A 230 -22.74 4.34 17.14
CA HIS A 230 -23.57 3.21 17.59
C HIS A 230 -24.57 2.72 16.53
N VAL A 231 -24.17 2.74 15.25
CA VAL A 231 -24.98 2.23 14.14
C VAL A 231 -25.12 0.71 14.25
N GLU A 232 -26.33 0.19 14.02
CA GLU A 232 -26.60 -1.24 14.03
C GLU A 232 -25.73 -1.97 12.98
N GLY A 233 -25.13 -3.10 13.35
CA GLY A 233 -24.21 -3.84 12.48
C GLY A 233 -22.83 -3.20 12.26
N ALA A 234 -22.51 -2.08 12.93
CA ALA A 234 -21.21 -1.41 12.76
C ALA A 234 -20.00 -2.29 13.12
N GLN A 235 -20.14 -3.17 14.12
CA GLN A 235 -19.09 -4.12 14.51
C GLN A 235 -18.83 -5.16 13.40
N GLU A 236 -19.89 -5.68 12.77
CA GLU A 236 -19.76 -6.62 11.66
C GLU A 236 -19.10 -5.95 10.45
N LEU A 237 -19.54 -4.73 10.12
CA LEU A 237 -18.96 -3.93 9.05
C LEU A 237 -17.46 -3.66 9.29
N PHE A 238 -17.09 -3.31 10.53
CA PHE A 238 -15.71 -3.11 10.93
C PHE A 238 -14.88 -4.39 10.74
N ASN A 239 -15.37 -5.53 11.23
CA ASN A 239 -14.69 -6.83 11.09
C ASN A 239 -14.51 -7.23 9.62
N VAL A 240 -15.53 -7.02 8.77
CA VAL A 240 -15.47 -7.29 7.33
C VAL A 240 -14.44 -6.40 6.64
N ILE A 241 -14.43 -5.09 6.92
CA ILE A 241 -13.47 -4.15 6.33
C ILE A 241 -12.05 -4.47 6.78
N PHE A 242 -11.85 -4.78 8.05
CA PHE A 242 -10.55 -5.18 8.57
C PHE A 242 -10.02 -6.44 7.89
N PHE A 243 -10.87 -7.47 7.77
CA PHE A 243 -10.53 -8.69 7.04
C PHE A 243 -10.14 -8.40 5.59
N LEU A 244 -10.92 -7.57 4.91
CA LEU A 244 -10.67 -7.16 3.53
C LEU A 244 -9.32 -6.47 3.37
N VAL A 245 -8.95 -5.57 4.29
CA VAL A 245 -7.65 -4.86 4.23
C VAL A 245 -6.50 -5.84 4.44
N ILE A 246 -6.60 -6.77 5.38
CA ILE A 246 -5.58 -7.82 5.57
C ILE A 246 -5.43 -8.64 4.29
N VAL A 247 -6.52 -9.15 3.74
CA VAL A 247 -6.49 -9.97 2.52
C VAL A 247 -5.93 -9.17 1.34
N SER A 248 -6.29 -7.90 1.20
CA SER A 248 -5.75 -7.00 0.18
C SER A 248 -4.23 -6.85 0.32
N VAL A 249 -3.73 -6.48 1.51
CA VAL A 249 -2.29 -6.28 1.74
C VAL A 249 -1.50 -7.58 1.58
N LEU A 250 -2.01 -8.72 2.07
CA LEU A 250 -1.34 -10.01 1.97
C LEU A 250 -1.34 -10.57 0.54
N LEU A 251 -2.50 -10.63 -0.12
CA LEU A 251 -2.62 -11.22 -1.45
C LEU A 251 -2.17 -10.27 -2.55
N GLN A 252 -2.75 -9.06 -2.60
CA GLN A 252 -2.39 -8.11 -3.67
C GLN A 252 -0.96 -7.61 -3.46
N GLY A 253 -0.51 -7.39 -2.21
CA GLY A 253 0.85 -6.92 -1.95
C GLY A 253 1.94 -7.87 -2.46
N GLN A 254 1.78 -9.18 -2.28
CA GLN A 254 2.75 -10.16 -2.80
C GLN A 254 2.65 -10.36 -4.32
N THR A 255 1.44 -10.32 -4.87
CA THR A 255 1.21 -10.59 -6.30
C THR A 255 1.50 -9.39 -7.18
N LEU A 256 1.56 -8.17 -6.64
CA LEU A 256 1.73 -6.93 -7.39
C LEU A 256 3.03 -6.87 -8.20
N ALA A 257 4.16 -7.18 -7.58
CA ALA A 257 5.47 -7.18 -8.26
C ALA A 257 5.53 -8.26 -9.36
N SER A 258 4.94 -9.44 -9.10
CA SER A 258 4.86 -10.52 -10.09
C SER A 258 3.98 -10.13 -11.28
N LEU A 259 2.86 -9.44 -11.03
CA LEU A 259 1.97 -8.96 -12.08
C LEU A 259 2.63 -7.86 -12.93
N ALA A 260 3.38 -6.94 -12.32
CA ALA A 260 4.13 -5.90 -13.04
C ALA A 260 5.12 -6.51 -14.05
N ARG A 261 5.86 -7.56 -13.63
CA ARG A 261 6.77 -8.32 -14.49
C ARG A 261 6.01 -9.08 -15.59
N PHE A 262 4.93 -9.77 -15.22
CA PHE A 262 4.13 -10.54 -16.18
C PHE A 262 3.54 -9.66 -17.29
N LEU A 263 3.09 -8.45 -16.95
CA LEU A 263 2.56 -7.49 -17.90
C LEU A 263 3.63 -6.66 -18.62
N ASN A 264 4.91 -6.91 -18.33
CA ASN A 264 6.07 -6.18 -18.88
C ASN A 264 5.97 -4.66 -18.69
N LEU A 265 5.44 -4.24 -17.54
CA LEU A 265 5.22 -2.83 -17.19
C LEU A 265 6.33 -2.25 -16.31
N SER A 266 7.33 -3.06 -15.94
CA SER A 266 8.43 -2.67 -15.09
C SER A 266 9.80 -2.99 -15.67
N HIS A 267 10.82 -2.27 -15.20
CA HIS A 267 12.22 -2.48 -15.50
C HIS A 267 13.05 -2.57 -14.21
N ASP A 268 14.20 -3.26 -14.30
CA ASP A 268 15.04 -3.61 -13.14
C ASP A 268 16.22 -2.63 -12.92
N THR A 269 16.42 -1.67 -13.82
CA THR A 269 17.52 -0.69 -13.77
C THR A 269 17.02 0.72 -13.44
N PRO A 270 17.30 1.27 -12.25
CA PRO A 270 16.80 2.58 -11.87
C PRO A 270 17.33 3.68 -12.80
N THR A 271 16.47 4.63 -13.15
CA THR A 271 16.83 5.83 -13.89
C THR A 271 17.58 6.83 -12.99
N PRO A 272 18.34 7.79 -13.56
CA PRO A 272 19.03 8.83 -12.78
C PRO A 272 18.10 9.68 -11.89
N GLU A 273 16.84 9.86 -12.30
CA GLU A 273 15.82 10.56 -11.49
C GLU A 273 15.41 9.73 -10.26
N GLU A 274 15.25 8.42 -10.43
CA GLU A 274 14.92 7.50 -9.33
C GLU A 274 16.09 7.34 -8.34
N LEU A 275 17.33 7.37 -8.83
CA LEU A 275 18.53 7.41 -7.96
C LEU A 275 18.58 8.68 -7.10
N ARG A 276 18.15 9.82 -7.66
CA ARG A 276 18.02 11.08 -6.92
C ARG A 276 16.91 11.03 -5.88
N GLU A 277 15.77 10.42 -6.19
CA GLU A 277 14.69 10.18 -5.21
C GLU A 277 15.17 9.29 -4.06
N MET A 278 16.08 8.34 -4.32
CA MET A 278 16.68 7.46 -3.31
C MET A 278 17.73 8.14 -2.43
N GLY A 279 18.16 9.36 -2.76
CA GLY A 279 19.23 10.06 -2.05
C GLY A 279 20.61 9.41 -2.22
N GLU A 280 20.77 8.52 -3.22
CA GLU A 280 22.07 7.91 -3.50
C GLU A 280 22.95 8.84 -4.36
N PRO A 281 24.25 8.99 -4.03
CA PRO A 281 25.16 9.74 -4.88
C PRO A 281 25.33 9.03 -6.23
N ILE A 282 25.12 9.78 -7.32
CA ILE A 282 25.30 9.31 -8.70
C ILE A 282 26.76 8.87 -8.87
N GLY A 283 27.04 7.55 -8.85
CA GLY A 283 28.41 7.08 -9.12
C GLY A 283 28.84 5.67 -8.69
N ARG A 284 27.99 4.74 -8.25
CA ARG A 284 28.43 3.34 -8.03
C ARG A 284 27.56 2.32 -8.78
N PRO A 285 28.15 1.39 -9.54
CA PRO A 285 27.39 0.27 -10.08
C PRO A 285 26.94 -0.65 -8.94
N SER A 286 25.66 -0.97 -8.93
CA SER A 286 25.01 -1.91 -8.01
C SER A 286 25.48 -3.33 -8.30
N GLY A 287 26.50 -3.76 -7.56
CA GLY A 287 27.05 -5.11 -7.60
C GLY A 287 27.36 -5.63 -6.21
N GLU A 288 26.46 -5.46 -5.24
CA GLU A 288 26.56 -6.12 -3.94
C GLU A 288 25.19 -6.69 -3.55
N GLY A 289 25.18 -7.99 -3.24
CA GLY A 289 23.99 -8.83 -3.13
C GLY A 289 22.99 -8.39 -2.06
N GLU A 290 21.74 -8.83 -2.25
CA GLU A 290 20.64 -8.55 -1.34
C GLU A 290 21.01 -8.83 0.13
N PRO A 291 20.68 -7.92 1.07
CA PRO A 291 20.98 -8.12 2.48
C PRO A 291 20.23 -9.34 3.05
N ARG A 292 20.99 -10.29 3.61
CA ARG A 292 20.55 -11.63 4.13
C ARG A 292 19.33 -11.64 5.08
N ILE A 293 18.97 -10.51 5.68
CA ILE A 293 17.77 -10.40 6.54
C ILE A 293 16.48 -10.49 5.71
N PHE A 294 16.48 -10.00 4.47
CA PHE A 294 15.32 -9.96 3.58
C PHE A 294 14.83 -11.35 3.16
N ILE A 295 15.74 -12.31 2.94
CA ILE A 295 15.41 -13.69 2.52
C ILE A 295 14.67 -14.45 3.65
N SER A 296 15.09 -14.25 4.90
CA SER A 296 14.48 -14.89 6.07
C SER A 296 13.05 -14.38 6.32
N VAL A 297 12.82 -13.07 6.18
CA VAL A 297 11.47 -12.47 6.33
C VAL A 297 10.53 -12.91 5.20
N LYS A 298 11.02 -12.96 3.95
CA LYS A 298 10.23 -13.39 2.79
C LYS A 298 9.72 -14.83 2.94
N SER A 299 10.55 -15.74 3.46
CA SER A 299 10.17 -17.13 3.71
C SER A 299 9.29 -17.32 4.96
N ALA A 300 9.50 -16.57 6.03
CA ALA A 300 8.66 -16.62 7.23
C ALA A 300 7.26 -16.04 6.98
N PHE A 301 7.19 -14.93 6.24
CA PHE A 301 5.93 -14.27 5.88
C PHE A 301 5.15 -15.07 4.82
N SER A 302 5.83 -15.66 3.82
CA SER A 302 5.21 -16.58 2.88
C SER A 302 4.64 -17.82 3.57
N ARG A 303 5.35 -18.37 4.57
CA ARG A 303 4.84 -19.46 5.42
C ARG A 303 3.60 -19.04 6.21
N LEU A 304 3.61 -17.86 6.84
CA LEU A 304 2.45 -17.32 7.57
C LEU A 304 1.23 -17.17 6.65
N VAL A 305 1.41 -16.61 5.45
CA VAL A 305 0.32 -16.44 4.48
C VAL A 305 -0.18 -17.79 3.95
N MET A 306 0.71 -18.74 3.67
CA MET A 306 0.32 -20.10 3.29
C MET A 306 -0.39 -20.82 4.42
N GLU A 307 0.00 -20.59 5.68
CA GLU A 307 -0.70 -21.12 6.85
C GLU A 307 -2.07 -20.47 7.01
N ILE A 308 -2.18 -19.15 6.80
CA ILE A 308 -3.46 -18.43 6.78
C ILE A 308 -4.33 -18.99 5.66
N ILE A 309 -3.88 -19.01 4.40
CA ILE A 309 -4.62 -19.58 3.25
C ILE A 309 -4.99 -21.03 3.52
N ARG A 310 -4.09 -21.83 4.11
CA ARG A 310 -4.37 -23.21 4.50
C ARG A 310 -5.44 -23.26 5.58
N VAL A 311 -5.42 -22.39 6.58
CA VAL A 311 -6.51 -22.24 7.55
C VAL A 311 -7.79 -21.78 6.86
N LEU A 312 -7.75 -20.81 5.94
CA LEU A 312 -8.89 -20.35 5.14
C LEU A 312 -9.48 -21.48 4.29
N PHE A 313 -8.66 -22.40 3.77
CA PHE A 313 -9.10 -23.53 2.94
C PHE A 313 -9.47 -24.78 3.76
N VAL A 314 -8.86 -24.99 4.92
CA VAL A 314 -9.09 -26.14 5.81
C VAL A 314 -10.26 -25.90 6.76
N HIS A 315 -10.55 -24.66 7.16
CA HIS A 315 -11.74 -24.30 7.92
C HIS A 315 -12.99 -24.05 7.06
N VAL A 316 -12.90 -24.12 5.73
CA VAL A 316 -14.07 -24.31 4.87
C VAL A 316 -14.43 -25.80 4.88
N ASP A 317 -14.79 -26.29 6.06
CA ASP A 317 -15.54 -27.53 6.26
C ASP A 317 -16.86 -27.10 6.91
N TRP A 318 -17.77 -26.62 6.05
CA TRP A 318 -19.07 -26.15 6.49
C TRP A 318 -19.91 -27.37 6.86
N ARG A 319 -20.13 -27.56 8.16
CA ARG A 319 -21.15 -28.46 8.69
C ARG A 319 -22.52 -27.80 8.46
N ILE A 320 -23.01 -27.84 7.22
CA ILE A 320 -24.42 -27.57 6.89
C ILE A 320 -25.18 -28.86 7.21
N HIS A 321 -25.94 -28.84 8.29
CA HIS A 321 -27.03 -29.80 8.50
C HIS A 321 -28.24 -29.28 7.73
N ASP A 322 -28.53 -29.86 6.57
CA ASP A 322 -29.90 -29.96 6.07
C ASP A 322 -30.04 -31.23 5.21
N GLU A 323 -31.14 -31.96 5.41
CA GLU A 323 -31.23 -33.42 5.27
C GLU A 323 -31.81 -33.91 3.92
N SER A 324 -31.67 -33.18 2.80
CA SER A 324 -32.49 -33.47 1.60
C SER A 324 -31.81 -33.66 0.23
N GLU A 325 -30.46 -33.71 0.09
CA GLU A 325 -29.84 -33.85 -1.25
C GLU A 325 -28.64 -34.83 -1.33
N GLU A 326 -28.81 -36.10 -0.93
CA GLU A 326 -27.71 -37.09 -0.94
C GLU A 326 -27.24 -37.58 -2.33
N ALA A 327 -28.03 -37.40 -3.40
CA ALA A 327 -27.71 -37.97 -4.71
C ALA A 327 -26.77 -37.11 -5.58
N GLU A 328 -26.93 -35.78 -5.61
CA GLU A 328 -26.03 -34.86 -6.34
C GLU A 328 -24.70 -34.62 -5.60
N MET A 329 -24.70 -34.83 -4.27
CA MET A 329 -23.53 -34.66 -3.41
C MET A 329 -22.37 -35.63 -3.71
N SER A 330 -22.62 -36.78 -4.34
CA SER A 330 -21.56 -37.77 -4.57
C SER A 330 -20.57 -37.35 -5.67
N ASP A 331 -21.03 -36.62 -6.68
CA ASP A 331 -20.20 -36.14 -7.79
C ASP A 331 -19.40 -34.89 -7.39
N GLY A 332 -20.04 -33.95 -6.69
CA GLY A 332 -19.38 -32.77 -6.12
C GLY A 332 -18.27 -33.14 -5.14
N ARG A 333 -18.49 -34.15 -4.28
CA ARG A 333 -17.49 -34.62 -3.31
C ARG A 333 -16.32 -35.34 -3.98
N ARG A 334 -16.55 -36.09 -5.07
CA ARG A 334 -15.47 -36.67 -5.89
C ARG A 334 -14.65 -35.60 -6.61
N ARG A 335 -15.33 -34.60 -7.19
CA ARG A 335 -14.69 -33.48 -7.91
C ARG A 335 -13.86 -32.61 -6.96
N TRP A 336 -14.37 -32.33 -5.76
CA TRP A 336 -13.66 -31.62 -4.70
C TRP A 336 -12.45 -32.39 -4.17
N ASN A 337 -12.59 -33.70 -3.94
CA ASN A 337 -11.45 -34.56 -3.57
C ASN A 337 -10.39 -34.65 -4.67
N GLY A 338 -10.77 -34.45 -5.93
CA GLY A 338 -9.84 -34.32 -7.06
C GLY A 338 -9.07 -33.00 -7.05
N ILE A 339 -9.73 -31.89 -6.70
CA ILE A 339 -9.11 -30.56 -6.57
C ILE A 339 -8.18 -30.52 -5.36
N LYS A 340 -8.61 -31.09 -4.21
CA LYS A 340 -7.80 -31.19 -2.99
C LYS A 340 -6.51 -31.99 -3.22
N ARG A 341 -6.59 -33.10 -3.95
CA ARG A 341 -5.40 -33.89 -4.34
C ARG A 341 -4.47 -33.12 -5.27
N ARG A 342 -4.99 -32.36 -6.24
CA ARG A 342 -4.18 -31.50 -7.12
C ARG A 342 -3.51 -30.36 -6.35
N GLY A 343 -4.21 -29.76 -5.39
CA GLY A 343 -3.66 -28.74 -4.49
C GLY A 343 -2.51 -29.29 -3.63
N HIS A 344 -2.69 -30.46 -3.02
CA HIS A 344 -1.62 -31.13 -2.27
C HIS A 344 -0.40 -31.48 -3.14
N ALA A 345 -0.61 -32.00 -4.34
CA ALA A 345 0.49 -32.30 -5.26
C ALA A 345 1.23 -31.03 -5.73
N MET A 346 0.53 -29.90 -5.89
CA MET A 346 1.15 -28.61 -6.22
C MET A 346 1.99 -28.08 -5.04
N LEU A 347 1.50 -28.23 -3.81
CA LEU A 347 2.23 -27.85 -2.59
C LEU A 347 3.50 -28.69 -2.40
N GLU A 348 3.45 -30.00 -2.65
CA GLU A 348 4.64 -30.85 -2.60
C GLU A 348 5.69 -30.45 -3.64
N ARG A 349 5.27 -30.08 -4.86
CA ARG A 349 6.18 -29.58 -5.90
C ARG A 349 6.83 -28.25 -5.51
N ILE A 350 6.09 -27.36 -4.86
CA ILE A 350 6.63 -26.09 -4.37
C ILE A 350 7.62 -26.32 -3.23
N HIS A 351 7.31 -27.22 -2.29
CA HIS A 351 8.25 -27.60 -1.22
C HIS A 351 9.53 -28.25 -1.77
N ALA A 352 9.41 -29.12 -2.77
CA ALA A 352 10.55 -29.73 -3.44
C ALA A 352 11.41 -28.67 -4.15
N TYR A 353 10.78 -27.71 -4.84
CA TYR A 353 11.48 -26.60 -5.49
C TYR A 353 12.24 -25.73 -4.48
N CYS A 354 11.63 -25.37 -3.35
CA CYS A 354 12.30 -24.63 -2.28
C CYS A 354 13.49 -25.40 -1.68
N ALA A 355 13.35 -26.72 -1.50
CA ALA A 355 14.44 -27.56 -0.99
C ALA A 355 15.60 -27.71 -1.99
N GLU A 356 15.31 -27.72 -3.30
CA GLU A 356 16.34 -27.72 -4.34
C GLU A 356 17.08 -26.38 -4.42
N THR A 357 16.37 -25.26 -4.29
CA THR A 357 17.01 -23.94 -4.23
C THR A 357 17.94 -23.80 -3.02
N ASP A 358 17.55 -24.32 -1.85
CA ASP A 358 18.39 -24.31 -0.66
C ASP A 358 19.67 -25.16 -0.84
N LYS A 359 19.55 -26.31 -1.51
CA LYS A 359 20.70 -27.18 -1.82
C LYS A 359 21.63 -26.56 -2.87
N ALA A 360 21.09 -25.89 -3.89
CA ALA A 360 21.88 -25.19 -4.90
C ALA A 360 22.66 -24.02 -4.27
N GLU A 361 22.05 -23.33 -3.30
CA GLU A 361 22.70 -22.25 -2.56
C GLU A 361 23.82 -22.77 -1.64
N ALA A 362 23.62 -23.92 -1.00
CA ALA A 362 24.66 -24.57 -0.19
C ALA A 362 25.89 -24.99 -1.04
N ARG A 363 25.68 -25.44 -2.28
CA ARG A 363 26.77 -25.78 -3.21
C ARG A 363 27.54 -24.53 -3.65
N ARG A 364 26.84 -23.44 -3.99
CA ARG A 364 27.47 -22.15 -4.31
C ARG A 364 28.33 -21.61 -3.16
N LYS A 365 27.87 -21.74 -1.91
CA LYS A 365 28.65 -21.35 -0.72
C LYS A 365 29.94 -22.16 -0.58
N ALA A 366 29.89 -23.47 -0.86
CA ALA A 366 31.07 -24.33 -0.82
C ALA A 366 32.09 -23.97 -1.91
N ASP A 367 31.61 -23.62 -3.12
CA ASP A 367 32.47 -23.21 -4.24
C ASP A 367 33.12 -21.83 -4.00
N GLU A 368 32.38 -20.85 -3.46
CA GLU A 368 32.90 -19.53 -3.12
C GLU A 368 33.93 -19.57 -1.96
N GLU A 369 33.73 -20.43 -0.95
CA GLU A 369 34.74 -20.65 0.10
C GLU A 369 35.99 -21.36 -0.43
N ALA A 370 35.83 -22.28 -1.38
CA ALA A 370 36.95 -22.94 -2.04
C ALA A 370 37.79 -21.97 -2.91
N GLU A 371 37.15 -20.99 -3.56
CA GLU A 371 37.85 -19.94 -4.31
C GLU A 371 38.56 -18.93 -3.40
N ARG A 372 37.93 -18.50 -2.29
CA ARG A 372 38.57 -17.62 -1.31
C ARG A 372 39.83 -18.23 -0.69
N ARG A 373 39.79 -19.52 -0.37
CA ARG A 373 40.98 -20.25 0.12
C ARG A 373 42.12 -20.33 -0.91
N LYS A 374 41.82 -20.24 -2.22
CA LYS A 374 42.84 -20.18 -3.28
C LYS A 374 43.41 -18.77 -3.47
N SER A 375 42.67 -17.71 -3.16
CA SER A 375 43.16 -16.33 -3.32
C SER A 375 44.04 -15.84 -2.17
N ASP A 376 43.84 -16.35 -0.95
CA ASP A 376 44.63 -15.94 0.24
C ASP A 376 46.11 -16.41 0.20
N GLY A 377 46.51 -17.18 -0.81
CA GLY A 377 47.89 -17.64 -1.01
C GLY A 377 48.79 -16.79 -1.92
N LYS A 378 48.32 -15.65 -2.46
CA LYS A 378 49.14 -14.80 -3.36
C LYS A 378 49.25 -13.36 -2.84
N PRO A 379 50.46 -12.86 -2.51
CA PRO A 379 50.64 -11.46 -2.12
C PRO A 379 50.48 -10.54 -3.34
N MET A 380 49.53 -9.59 -3.24
CA MET A 380 49.21 -8.61 -4.27
C MET A 380 50.13 -7.37 -4.11
N PHE A 381 51.13 -7.21 -5.00
CA PHE A 381 51.91 -5.98 -5.12
C PHE A 381 51.09 -4.91 -5.87
N VAL A 382 50.66 -3.86 -5.16
CA VAL A 382 50.03 -2.68 -5.78
C VAL A 382 51.13 -1.68 -6.17
N ARG A 383 51.35 -1.52 -7.48
CA ARG A 383 52.33 -0.57 -8.06
C ARG A 383 51.63 0.75 -8.35
N PHE A 384 51.73 1.73 -7.45
CA PHE A 384 51.37 3.12 -7.75
C PHE A 384 52.44 3.74 -8.66
N ARG A 385 52.08 4.09 -9.89
CA ARG A 385 52.93 4.86 -10.80
C ARG A 385 52.54 6.33 -10.71
N HIS A 386 53.38 7.11 -10.02
CA HIS A 386 53.40 8.57 -10.08
C HIS A 386 53.58 9.03 -11.54
N LEU A 387 52.76 9.98 -11.96
CA LEU A 387 52.99 10.81 -13.15
C LEU A 387 53.07 12.25 -12.65
N ASP A 388 54.30 12.71 -12.46
CA ASP A 388 54.61 14.13 -12.50
C ASP A 388 55.97 14.33 -13.20
N ARG A 389 56.02 15.40 -14.00
CA ARG A 389 57.16 16.05 -14.68
C ARG A 389 57.80 15.47 -15.96
N ASP A 390 57.51 16.20 -17.03
CA ASP A 390 58.43 17.08 -17.78
C ASP A 390 58.98 16.67 -19.16
N ARG A 391 58.64 17.55 -20.12
CA ARG A 391 59.38 18.05 -21.31
C ARG A 391 59.55 17.14 -22.54
N LYS A 392 58.92 17.55 -23.64
CA LYS A 392 59.57 18.39 -24.67
C LYS A 392 58.54 19.10 -25.54
#